data_AF-A0A0L6TFT3-F1
#
_entry.id   AF-A0A0L6TFT3-F1
#
_cell.length_a   1.000
_cell.length_b   1.000
_cell.length_c   1.000
_cell.angle_alpha   90.00
_cell.angle_beta   90.00
_cell.angle_gamma   90.00
#
_symmetry.space_group_name_H-M   'P 1'
#
loop_
_entity.id
_entity.type
_entity.pdbx_description
1 polymer ?
#
loop_
_entity_poly.entity_id
_entity_poly.type
_entity_poly.pdbx_seq_one_letter_code
_entity_poly.pdbx_strand_id
1 'polypeptide(L)'
;MTPIDKADDKVMLSTLETPTLTKAELAELLFDKLGLNKRESKDMVEAFFDIIHTTLVAGEDVKMSGFGNFNIRRKAPRPGRNPRTGEAIPIKARDVVTFHASHKLKGVVQGDLAAGDTPE
;
A
#
# COMPACT_ATOMS: atom_id res chain seq x y z
N MET A 1 -38.82 8.97 -6.45
CA MET A 1 -38.44 8.76 -5.04
C MET A 1 -37.35 7.69 -5.02
N THR A 2 -36.13 8.07 -5.36
CA THR A 2 -34.98 7.17 -5.45
C THR A 2 -34.56 6.74 -4.04
N PRO A 3 -34.45 5.44 -3.74
CA PRO A 3 -33.87 4.99 -2.49
C PRO A 3 -32.37 5.32 -2.50
N ILE A 4 -31.95 5.95 -1.40
CA ILE A 4 -30.59 6.37 -1.10
C ILE A 4 -29.74 5.11 -0.92
N ASP A 5 -28.75 4.93 -1.79
CA ASP A 5 -27.80 3.84 -1.70
C ASP A 5 -27.02 3.90 -0.38
N LYS A 6 -26.86 2.71 0.20
CA LYS A 6 -26.32 2.44 1.52
C LYS A 6 -24.88 2.95 1.67
N ALA A 7 -24.68 3.75 2.70
CA ALA A 7 -23.37 3.91 3.33
C ALA A 7 -23.07 2.64 4.13
N ASP A 8 -22.24 1.75 3.58
CA ASP A 8 -21.55 0.72 4.38
C ASP A 8 -20.19 1.28 4.81
N ASP A 9 -20.24 2.21 5.76
CA ASP A 9 -19.10 2.65 6.54
C ASP A 9 -18.91 1.67 7.70
N LYS A 10 -18.16 0.59 7.46
CA LYS A 10 -17.82 -0.35 8.52
C LYS A 10 -16.48 -1.03 8.27
N VAL A 11 -15.39 -0.38 8.68
CA VAL A 11 -14.16 -1.12 9.00
C VAL A 11 -14.29 -1.65 10.42
N MET A 12 -14.91 -2.83 10.53
CA MET A 12 -14.84 -3.68 11.72
C MET A 12 -14.25 -5.00 11.25
N LEU A 13 -12.95 -5.21 11.46
CA LEU A 13 -12.30 -6.47 11.12
C LEU A 13 -12.65 -7.53 12.17
N SER A 14 -13.81 -8.18 12.01
CA SER A 14 -14.27 -9.29 12.85
C SER A 14 -14.12 -10.66 12.18
N THR A 15 -13.13 -10.84 11.28
CA THR A 15 -12.90 -12.13 10.59
C THR A 15 -11.41 -12.33 10.29
N LEU A 16 -10.95 -13.59 10.35
CA LEU A 16 -9.56 -14.00 10.07
C LEU A 16 -9.16 -13.88 8.59
N GLU A 17 -10.13 -13.64 7.70
CA GLU A 17 -9.92 -13.44 6.27
C GLU A 17 -9.94 -11.94 5.96
N THR A 18 -8.77 -11.37 5.67
CA THR A 18 -8.66 -10.00 5.17
C THR A 18 -8.81 -10.05 3.64
N PRO A 19 -9.86 -9.41 3.05
CA PRO A 19 -10.00 -9.36 1.60
C PRO A 19 -8.76 -8.72 0.98
N THR A 20 -8.26 -9.31 -0.11
CA THR A 20 -7.03 -8.87 -0.79
C THR A 20 -7.40 -8.10 -2.04
N LEU A 21 -7.03 -6.82 -2.10
CA LEU A 21 -7.19 -6.00 -3.29
C LEU A 21 -6.07 -6.28 -4.30
N THR A 22 -6.45 -6.64 -5.53
CA THR A 22 -5.54 -6.91 -6.65
C THR A 22 -5.42 -5.71 -7.60
N LYS A 23 -4.37 -5.68 -8.43
CA LYS A 23 -4.21 -4.66 -9.48
C LYS A 23 -5.42 -4.62 -10.44
N ALA A 24 -6.01 -5.77 -10.78
CA ALA A 24 -7.16 -5.85 -11.67
C ALA A 24 -8.40 -5.21 -11.05
N GLU A 25 -8.66 -5.48 -9.77
CA GLU A 25 -9.75 -4.85 -9.03
C GLU A 25 -9.52 -3.35 -8.84
N LEU A 26 -8.28 -2.91 -8.60
CA LEU A 26 -7.92 -1.49 -8.60
C LEU A 26 -8.29 -0.78 -9.91
N ALA A 27 -8.03 -1.40 -11.06
CA ALA A 27 -8.38 -0.84 -12.35
C ALA A 27 -9.91 -0.79 -12.55
N GLU A 28 -10.65 -1.82 -12.13
CA GLU A 28 -12.13 -1.80 -12.19
C GLU A 28 -12.71 -0.73 -11.27
N LEU A 29 -12.18 -0.57 -10.05
CA LEU A 29 -12.61 0.48 -9.12
C LEU A 29 -12.36 1.89 -9.67
N LEU A 30 -11.26 2.11 -10.41
CA LEU A 30 -11.01 3.39 -11.08
C LEU A 30 -11.95 3.60 -12.27
N PHE A 31 -12.27 2.55 -13.03
CA PHE A 31 -13.31 2.59 -14.06
C PHE A 31 -14.65 3.05 -13.44
N ASP A 32 -15.08 2.42 -12.35
CA ASP A 32 -16.35 2.72 -11.68
C ASP A 32 -16.38 4.13 -11.06
N LYS A 33 -15.29 4.54 -10.39
CA LYS A 33 -15.26 5.82 -9.66
C LYS A 33 -15.02 7.04 -10.55
N LEU A 34 -14.21 6.90 -11.59
CA LEU A 34 -13.76 8.03 -12.42
C LEU A 34 -14.37 8.02 -13.81
N GLY A 35 -15.09 6.96 -14.20
CA GLY A 35 -15.68 6.83 -15.53
C GLY A 35 -14.65 6.70 -16.66
N LEU A 36 -13.40 6.39 -16.32
CA LEU A 36 -12.35 6.09 -17.31
C LEU A 36 -12.73 4.84 -18.09
N ASN A 37 -12.19 4.65 -19.30
CA ASN A 37 -12.39 3.36 -19.96
C ASN A 37 -11.48 2.26 -19.35
N LYS A 38 -11.87 0.98 -19.48
CA LYS A 38 -11.16 -0.14 -18.83
C LYS A 38 -9.67 -0.22 -19.19
N ARG A 39 -9.32 0.16 -20.41
CA ARG A 39 -7.92 0.17 -20.86
C ARG A 39 -7.15 1.28 -20.16
N GLU A 40 -7.68 2.50 -20.15
CA GLU A 40 -7.08 3.65 -19.47
C GLU A 40 -6.93 3.40 -17.96
N SER A 41 -7.93 2.81 -17.30
CA SER A 41 -7.83 2.46 -15.89
C SER A 41 -6.69 1.48 -15.61
N LYS A 42 -6.54 0.46 -16.46
CA LYS A 42 -5.45 -0.51 -16.34
C LYS A 42 -4.09 0.16 -16.58
N ASP A 43 -3.98 0.94 -17.64
CA ASP A 43 -2.75 1.63 -18.03
C ASP A 43 -2.33 2.64 -16.93
N MET A 44 -3.30 3.31 -16.30
CA MET A 44 -3.06 4.22 -15.17
C MET A 44 -2.54 3.50 -13.93
N VAL A 45 -3.14 2.37 -13.54
CA VAL A 45 -2.66 1.58 -12.39
C VAL A 45 -1.24 1.08 -12.64
N GLU A 46 -0.95 0.59 -13.84
CA GLU A 46 0.39 0.10 -14.17
C GLU A 46 1.42 1.23 -14.16
N ALA A 47 1.12 2.35 -14.83
CA ALA A 47 2.00 3.51 -14.84
C ALA A 47 2.28 4.06 -13.44
N PHE A 48 1.27 4.09 -12.56
CA PHE A 48 1.43 4.52 -11.18
C PHE A 48 2.46 3.66 -10.41
N PHE A 49 2.35 2.34 -10.50
CA PHE A 49 3.30 1.44 -9.83
C PHE A 49 4.69 1.47 -10.49
N ASP A 50 4.76 1.64 -11.81
CA ASP A 50 6.03 1.76 -12.52
C ASP A 50 6.80 3.02 -12.12
N ILE A 51 6.11 4.15 -11.93
CA ILE A 51 6.73 5.39 -11.42
C ILE A 51 7.32 5.17 -10.03
N ILE A 52 6.59 4.53 -9.12
CA ILE A 52 7.10 4.21 -7.77
C ILE A 52 8.30 3.29 -7.87
N HIS A 53 8.21 2.23 -8.67
CA HIS A 53 9.26 1.25 -8.85
C HIS A 53 10.55 1.88 -9.39
N THR A 54 10.45 2.65 -10.48
CA THR A 54 11.61 3.31 -11.11
C THR A 54 12.27 4.33 -10.19
N THR A 55 11.48 5.13 -9.45
CA THR A 55 12.00 6.05 -8.43
C THR A 55 12.79 5.32 -7.34
N LEU A 56 12.25 4.21 -6.82
CA LEU A 56 12.94 3.42 -5.79
C LEU A 56 14.21 2.73 -6.33
N VAL A 57 14.20 2.25 -7.57
CA VAL A 57 15.39 1.68 -8.21
C VAL A 57 16.49 2.73 -8.39
N ALA A 58 16.12 3.99 -8.63
CA ALA A 58 17.06 5.10 -8.72
C ALA A 58 17.70 5.49 -7.38
N GLY A 59 17.26 4.90 -6.25
CA GLY A 59 17.79 5.23 -4.92
C GLY A 59 17.04 6.38 -4.25
N GLU A 60 15.89 6.78 -4.77
CA GLU A 60 15.10 7.89 -4.26
C GLU A 60 13.91 7.41 -3.42
N ASP A 61 13.60 8.15 -2.35
CA ASP A 61 12.45 7.87 -1.49
C ASP A 61 11.15 8.41 -2.11
N VAL A 62 10.05 7.67 -1.96
CA VAL A 62 8.71 8.11 -2.43
C VAL A 62 7.87 8.52 -1.24
N LYS A 63 7.35 9.76 -1.25
CA LYS A 63 6.48 10.28 -0.20
C LYS A 63 5.08 10.52 -0.74
N MET A 64 4.08 9.94 -0.08
CA MET A 64 2.68 10.11 -0.43
C MET A 64 1.95 10.71 0.76
N SER A 65 1.66 12.01 0.70
CA SER A 65 0.93 12.72 1.76
C SER A 65 -0.39 12.03 2.07
N GLY A 66 -0.77 11.97 3.34
CA GLY A 66 -1.97 11.27 3.80
C GLY A 66 -1.87 9.73 3.80
N PHE A 67 -1.02 9.12 2.97
CA PHE A 67 -0.90 7.66 2.87
C PHE A 67 0.31 7.10 3.60
N GLY A 68 1.52 7.51 3.23
CA GLY A 68 2.75 7.01 3.81
C GLY A 68 3.97 7.23 2.92
N ASN A 69 5.11 6.69 3.35
CA ASN A 69 6.39 6.88 2.68
C ASN A 69 7.07 5.53 2.41
N PHE A 70 7.60 5.37 1.19
CA PHE A 70 8.54 4.32 0.84
C PHE A 70 9.96 4.86 0.99
N ASN A 71 10.74 4.22 1.86
CA ASN A 71 12.12 4.61 2.13
C ASN A 71 13.09 3.48 1.79
N ILE A 72 14.22 3.83 1.21
CA ILE A 72 15.32 2.90 0.98
C ILE A 72 16.25 2.92 2.18
N ARG A 73 16.56 1.74 2.72
CA ARG A 73 17.49 1.59 3.84
C ARG A 73 18.57 0.59 3.51
N ARG A 74 19.83 1.01 3.64
CA ARG A 74 20.98 0.12 3.65
C ARG A 74 20.98 -0.70 4.93
N LYS A 75 20.94 -2.02 4.83
CA LYS A 75 21.09 -2.95 5.95
C LYS A 75 22.51 -3.50 5.97
N ALA A 76 23.15 -3.39 7.13
CA ALA A 76 24.47 -3.96 7.40
C ALA A 76 24.42 -5.51 7.40
N PRO A 77 25.54 -6.19 7.11
CA PRO A 77 25.60 -7.63 7.19
C PRO A 77 25.46 -8.07 8.65
N ARG A 78 24.82 -9.23 8.88
CA ARG A 78 24.59 -9.76 10.22
C ARG A 78 24.54 -11.29 10.22
N PRO A 79 24.85 -11.95 11.35
CA PRO A 79 24.67 -13.39 11.46
C PRO A 79 23.19 -13.75 11.28
N GLY A 80 22.92 -14.74 10.43
CA GLY A 80 21.62 -15.38 10.27
C GLY A 80 21.74 -16.88 10.54
N ARG A 81 20.60 -17.56 10.56
CA ARG A 81 20.53 -19.01 10.72
C ARG A 81 19.46 -19.58 9.82
N ASN A 82 19.69 -20.80 9.31
CA ASN A 82 18.65 -21.56 8.63
C ASN A 82 17.55 -21.91 9.64
N PRO A 83 16.28 -21.49 9.42
CA PRO A 83 15.20 -21.78 10.37
C PRO A 83 14.95 -23.29 10.58
N ARG A 84 15.31 -24.13 9.60
CA ARG A 84 15.08 -25.57 9.64
C ARG A 84 16.25 -26.36 10.24
N THR A 85 17.49 -25.97 9.99
CA THR A 85 18.70 -26.73 10.41
C THR A 85 19.50 -26.05 11.53
N GLY A 86 19.28 -24.76 11.78
CA GLY A 86 20.03 -23.98 12.77
C GLY A 86 21.44 -23.57 12.35
N GLU A 87 21.90 -24.01 11.18
CA GLU A 87 23.22 -23.68 10.62
C GLU A 87 23.37 -22.17 10.42
N ALA A 88 24.55 -21.65 10.75
CA ALA A 88 24.86 -20.24 10.61
C ALA A 88 25.00 -19.86 9.12
N ILE A 89 24.13 -18.97 8.65
CA ILE A 89 24.15 -18.43 7.29
C ILE A 89 24.24 -16.91 7.39
N PRO A 90 25.36 -16.27 6.98
CA PRO A 90 25.50 -14.83 7.06
C PRO A 90 24.53 -14.14 6.10
N ILE A 91 23.83 -13.11 6.59
CA ILE A 91 22.97 -12.26 5.77
C ILE A 91 23.84 -11.12 5.25
N LYS A 92 23.97 -11.04 3.92
CA LYS A 92 24.77 -10.01 3.24
C LYS A 92 24.14 -8.62 3.43
N ALA A 93 24.99 -7.59 3.33
CA ALA A 93 24.54 -6.22 3.23
C ALA A 93 23.65 -6.04 1.99
N ARG A 94 22.55 -5.30 2.13
CA ARG A 94 21.60 -5.06 1.03
C ARG A 94 20.79 -3.81 1.28
N ASP A 95 20.25 -3.24 0.22
CA ASP A 95 19.22 -2.22 0.31
C ASP A 95 17.85 -2.88 0.42
N VAL A 96 16.99 -2.29 1.25
CA VAL A 96 15.60 -2.73 1.42
C VAL A 96 14.69 -1.53 1.30
N VAL A 97 13.54 -1.73 0.65
CA VAL A 97 12.44 -0.77 0.66
C VAL A 97 11.59 -1.03 1.91
N THR A 98 11.22 0.03 2.60
CA THR A 98 10.34 -0.01 3.79
C THR A 98 9.18 0.95 3.58
N PHE A 99 7.96 0.53 3.87
CA PHE A 99 6.80 1.41 3.90
C PHE A 99 6.49 1.85 5.32
N HIS A 100 6.36 3.15 5.54
CA HIS A 100 5.91 3.74 6.80
C HIS A 100 4.57 4.41 6.56
N ALA A 101 3.50 3.81 7.10
CA ALA A 101 2.16 4.40 7.07
C ALA A 101 2.13 5.76 7.78
N SER A 102 1.40 6.70 7.19
CA SER A 102 1.20 8.04 7.77
C SER A 102 0.42 7.95 9.09
N HIS A 103 0.51 9.00 9.92
CA HIS A 103 -0.34 9.10 11.11
C HIS A 103 -1.83 9.10 10.76
N LYS A 104 -2.20 9.74 9.63
CA LYS A 104 -3.59 9.77 9.14
C LYS A 104 -4.08 8.36 8.81
N LEU A 105 -3.32 7.60 8.03
CA LEU A 105 -3.67 6.23 7.66
C LEU A 105 -3.78 5.33 8.89
N LYS A 106 -2.83 5.45 9.84
CA LYS A 106 -2.86 4.68 11.10
C LYS A 106 -4.10 5.02 11.93
N GLY A 107 -4.41 6.31 12.10
CA GLY A 107 -5.58 6.75 12.86
C GLY A 107 -6.89 6.27 12.25
N VAL A 108 -7.03 6.31 10.92
CA VAL A 108 -8.23 5.76 10.23
C VAL A 108 -8.35 4.25 10.44
N VAL A 109 -7.26 3.49 10.34
CA VAL A 109 -7.26 2.03 10.56
C VAL A 109 -7.56 1.67 12.02
N GLN A 110 -7.11 2.49 12.97
CA GLN A 110 -7.37 2.30 14.40
C GLN A 110 -8.78 2.75 14.82
N GLY A 111 -9.48 3.52 13.96
CA GLY A 111 -10.79 4.11 14.26
C GLY A 111 -10.71 5.44 15.02
N ASP A 112 -9.52 6.01 15.18
CA ASP A 112 -9.28 7.27 15.88
C ASP A 112 -9.63 8.50 15.02
N LEU A 113 -9.65 8.35 13.69
CA LEU A 113 -9.95 9.41 12.73
C LEU A 113 -11.01 8.94 11.72
N ALA A 114 -11.94 9.83 11.37
CA ALA A 114 -12.94 9.56 10.33
C ALA A 114 -12.29 9.56 8.93
N ALA A 115 -12.68 8.62 8.06
CA ALA A 115 -12.13 8.47 6.72
C ALA A 115 -12.41 9.66 5.77
N GLY A 116 -13.35 10.55 6.13
CA GLY A 116 -13.80 11.69 5.32
C GLY A 116 -13.19 13.05 5.66
N ASP A 117 -12.44 13.20 6.76
CA ASP A 117 -11.91 14.50 7.17
C ASP A 117 -10.65 14.86 6.36
N THR A 118 -10.85 15.63 5.28
CA THR A 118 -9.76 16.18 4.45
C THR A 118 -10.00 17.66 4.24
N PRO A 119 -9.28 18.56 4.96
CA PRO A 119 -8.94 19.85 4.42
C PRO A 119 -7.73 19.69 3.49
N GLU A 120 -7.83 20.33 2.33
CA GLU A 120 -6.84 20.46 1.26
C GLU A 120 -5.43 20.87 1.74
#